data_AF-A0A2K2TYW8-F1
#
_entry.id   AF-A0A2K2TYW8-F1
#
_cell.length_a   1.000
_cell.length_b   1.000
_cell.length_c   1.000
_cell.angle_alpha   90.00
_cell.angle_beta   90.00
_cell.angle_gamma   90.00
#
_symmetry.space_group_name_H-M   'P 1'
#
loop_
_entity.id
_entity.type
_entity.pdbx_description
1 polymer ?
#
loop_
_entity_poly.entity_id
_entity_poly.type
_entity_poly.pdbx_seq_one_letter_code
_entity_poly.pdbx_strand_id
1 'polypeptide(L)'
;MGKDTPLFLKIVYFDESAAQDYLDITNGGRLDWSKAENKQRAAEILTEIEAQAKGGFNILSFLKGSVSGSVDAKASGEISKLFDSTIKNTILTDYIEEAYKDVRVEKFKKSGVYAPANSITLYKMCSSYLTIVPKDQSPIDMEKLNNAVLGERGYYGMLLKTENVPASVLRFNINAFKNSYNLADLSKMELTYYGIKVGTCSTNELSIEKEFEFQNTSEEVTAEKILNGSTTQQSERLTVYDIVMAGVES
;
A
#
# COMPACT_ATOMS: atom_id res chain seq x y z
N MET A 1 -14.95 20.69 0.51
CA MET A 1 -13.49 20.47 0.29
C MET A 1 -12.78 21.80 0.38
N GLY A 2 -11.81 21.94 1.28
CA GLY A 2 -10.98 23.14 1.38
C GLY A 2 -10.15 23.34 0.11
N LYS A 3 -9.77 24.58 -0.19
CA LYS A 3 -9.08 24.98 -1.44
C LYS A 3 -7.72 24.30 -1.68
N ASP A 4 -7.18 23.55 -0.72
CA ASP A 4 -5.81 23.03 -0.74
C ASP A 4 -5.71 21.50 -0.81
N THR A 5 -6.80 20.74 -0.73
CA THR A 5 -6.74 19.26 -0.81
C THR A 5 -6.54 18.82 -2.27
N PRO A 6 -5.55 17.94 -2.57
CA PRO A 6 -5.28 17.52 -3.94
C PRO A 6 -6.46 16.73 -4.51
N LEU A 7 -6.75 16.98 -5.79
CA LEU A 7 -7.78 16.28 -6.53
C LEU A 7 -7.15 15.12 -7.31
N PHE A 8 -7.73 13.92 -7.16
CA PHE A 8 -7.32 12.74 -7.93
C PHE A 8 -8.37 12.39 -8.98
N LEU A 9 -7.95 12.29 -10.24
CA LEU A 9 -8.79 11.88 -11.36
C LEU A 9 -9.05 10.37 -11.37
N LYS A 10 -8.08 9.58 -10.87
CA LYS A 10 -8.14 8.12 -10.84
C LYS A 10 -7.31 7.58 -9.69
N ILE A 11 -7.91 6.72 -8.87
CA ILE A 11 -7.18 5.91 -7.90
C ILE A 11 -6.82 4.56 -8.52
N VAL A 12 -5.54 4.24 -8.52
CA VAL A 12 -4.96 3.02 -9.09
C VAL A 12 -4.71 1.99 -7.99
N TYR A 13 -4.28 2.46 -6.82
CA TYR A 13 -3.93 1.64 -5.68
C TYR A 13 -4.40 2.32 -4.39
N PHE A 14 -4.99 1.56 -3.46
CA PHE A 14 -5.34 2.04 -2.14
C PHE A 14 -5.36 0.89 -1.12
N ASP A 15 -4.37 0.88 -0.23
CA ASP A 15 -4.30 -0.02 0.93
C ASP A 15 -5.20 0.52 2.03
N GLU A 16 -6.46 0.09 1.96
CA GLU A 16 -7.54 0.53 2.83
C GLU A 16 -7.28 0.20 4.31
N SER A 17 -6.64 -0.95 4.59
CA SER A 17 -6.32 -1.35 5.95
C SER A 17 -5.22 -0.46 6.53
N ALA A 18 -4.15 -0.20 5.78
CA ALA A 18 -3.10 0.73 6.22
C ALA A 18 -3.63 2.18 6.36
N ALA A 19 -4.51 2.61 5.47
CA ALA A 19 -5.16 3.91 5.56
C ALA A 19 -6.05 4.02 6.81
N GLN A 20 -6.81 2.97 7.12
CA GLN A 20 -7.64 2.92 8.32
C GLN A 20 -6.78 2.94 9.59
N ASP A 21 -5.72 2.13 9.67
CA ASP A 21 -4.82 2.13 10.82
C ASP A 21 -4.20 3.53 11.02
N TYR A 22 -3.80 4.20 9.94
CA TYR A 22 -3.31 5.58 9.99
C TYR A 22 -4.36 6.55 10.57
N LEU A 23 -5.61 6.48 10.11
CA LEU A 23 -6.70 7.33 10.59
C LEU A 23 -7.02 7.02 12.06
N ASP A 24 -7.05 5.75 12.45
CA ASP A 24 -7.32 5.34 13.84
C ASP A 24 -6.22 5.85 14.78
N ILE A 25 -4.95 5.72 14.40
CA ILE A 25 -3.79 6.17 15.19
C ILE A 25 -3.77 7.69 15.30
N THR A 26 -3.97 8.40 14.19
CA THR A 26 -3.92 9.87 14.19
C THR A 26 -5.06 10.51 14.98
N ASN A 27 -6.17 9.78 15.18
CA ASN A 27 -7.33 10.27 15.94
C ASN A 27 -7.48 9.67 17.35
N GLY A 28 -6.58 8.79 17.79
CA GLY A 28 -6.57 8.29 19.16
C GLY A 28 -7.47 7.07 19.43
N GLY A 29 -7.90 6.33 18.41
CA GLY A 29 -8.62 5.07 18.58
C GLY A 29 -9.40 4.61 17.35
N ARG A 30 -9.69 3.31 17.30
CA ARG A 30 -10.46 2.65 16.22
C ARG A 30 -11.95 2.62 16.52
N LEU A 31 -12.76 3.02 15.54
CA LEU A 31 -14.21 2.85 15.59
C LEU A 31 -14.63 1.46 15.10
N ASP A 32 -15.48 0.80 15.89
CA ASP A 32 -16.06 -0.49 15.54
C ASP A 32 -17.36 -0.31 14.75
N TRP A 33 -17.25 -0.34 13.42
CA TRP A 33 -18.38 -0.20 12.48
C TRP A 33 -19.41 -1.33 12.56
N SER A 34 -19.11 -2.42 13.28
CA SER A 34 -20.08 -3.51 13.48
C SER A 34 -21.16 -3.16 14.50
N LYS A 35 -20.91 -2.19 15.38
CA LYS A 35 -21.85 -1.72 16.41
C LYS A 35 -23.06 -1.03 15.78
N ALA A 36 -24.26 -1.38 16.24
CA ALA A 36 -25.52 -0.85 15.70
C ALA A 36 -25.62 0.68 15.82
N GLU A 37 -25.11 1.28 16.90
CA GLU A 37 -25.05 2.73 17.07
C GLU A 37 -24.26 3.42 15.93
N ASN A 38 -23.14 2.81 15.53
CA ASN A 38 -22.30 3.33 14.45
C ASN A 38 -22.94 3.12 13.07
N LYS A 39 -23.67 2.02 12.88
CA LYS A 39 -24.45 1.76 11.66
C LYS A 39 -25.63 2.71 11.49
N GLN A 40 -26.34 3.01 12.58
CA GLN A 40 -27.49 3.92 12.57
C GLN A 40 -27.03 5.36 12.28
N ARG A 41 -25.97 5.82 12.94
CA ARG A 41 -25.36 7.12 12.61
C ARG A 41 -24.89 7.18 11.16
N ALA A 42 -24.27 6.13 10.62
CA ALA A 42 -23.90 6.06 9.20
C ALA A 42 -25.10 6.07 8.24
N ALA A 43 -26.26 5.51 8.64
CA ALA A 43 -27.50 5.57 7.85
C ALA A 43 -28.14 6.97 7.87
N GLU A 44 -28.09 7.67 9.01
CA GLU A 44 -28.48 9.08 9.13
C GLU A 44 -27.57 9.95 8.24
N ILE A 45 -26.28 9.64 8.19
CA ILE A 45 -25.29 10.28 7.31
C ILE A 45 -25.60 10.04 5.82
N LEU A 46 -25.93 8.81 5.41
CA LEU A 46 -26.33 8.52 4.02
C LEU A 46 -27.53 9.38 3.61
N THR A 47 -28.49 9.54 4.51
CA THR A 47 -29.68 10.38 4.32
C THR A 47 -29.29 11.87 4.21
N GLU A 48 -28.31 12.32 5.00
CA GLU A 48 -27.81 13.71 4.97
C GLU A 48 -26.97 14.01 3.71
N ILE A 49 -26.17 13.05 3.23
CA ILE A 49 -25.43 13.14 1.96
C ILE A 49 -26.40 13.25 0.78
N GLU A 50 -27.47 12.44 0.78
CA GLU A 50 -28.52 12.49 -0.25
C GLU A 50 -29.30 13.82 -0.21
N ALA A 51 -29.53 14.36 1.00
CA ALA A 51 -30.24 15.63 1.18
C ALA A 51 -29.36 16.88 0.92
N GLN A 52 -28.05 16.82 1.17
CA GLN A 52 -27.10 17.90 0.94
C GLN A 52 -26.03 17.49 -0.07
N ALA A 53 -26.30 17.74 -1.35
CA ALA A 53 -25.36 17.53 -2.46
C ALA A 53 -24.07 18.41 -2.43
N LYS A 54 -23.66 18.98 -1.27
CA LYS A 54 -22.49 19.87 -1.14
C LYS A 54 -21.57 19.63 0.06
N GLY A 55 -21.90 18.74 1.00
CA GLY A 55 -21.13 18.55 2.24
C GLY A 55 -20.76 17.10 2.50
N GLY A 56 -19.84 16.54 1.71
CA GLY A 56 -19.39 15.14 1.86
C GLY A 56 -18.98 14.78 3.30
N PHE A 57 -19.25 13.53 3.68
CA PHE A 57 -19.01 12.96 5.01
C PHE A 57 -17.51 12.91 5.36
N ASN A 58 -17.19 13.11 6.64
CA ASN A 58 -15.85 13.05 7.22
C ASN A 58 -15.87 12.10 8.44
N ILE A 59 -15.29 10.91 8.30
CA ILE A 59 -15.15 9.88 9.35
C ILE A 59 -14.31 10.39 10.54
N LEU A 60 -13.35 11.30 10.33
CA LEU A 60 -12.55 11.87 11.43
C LEU A 60 -13.42 12.62 12.44
N SER A 61 -14.39 13.40 11.96
CA SER A 61 -15.36 14.08 12.82
C SER A 61 -16.20 13.08 13.63
N PHE A 62 -16.48 11.92 13.06
CA PHE A 62 -17.23 10.85 13.68
C PHE A 62 -16.42 10.10 14.76
N LEU A 63 -15.15 9.76 14.48
CA LEU A 63 -14.20 9.14 15.42
C LEU A 63 -14.06 9.91 16.73
N LYS A 64 -14.08 11.25 16.67
CA LYS A 64 -13.94 12.11 17.85
C LYS A 64 -15.19 12.14 18.75
N GLY A 65 -16.35 11.67 18.26
CA GLY A 65 -17.64 11.80 18.95
C GLY A 65 -18.18 10.53 19.62
N SER A 66 -17.59 9.35 19.38
CA SER A 66 -18.16 8.08 19.84
C SER A 66 -17.68 7.69 21.25
N VAL A 67 -18.35 8.20 22.29
CA VAL A 67 -18.29 7.66 23.66
C VAL A 67 -19.70 7.33 24.14
N SER A 68 -19.89 6.05 24.53
CA SER A 68 -20.99 5.42 25.28
C SER A 68 -22.35 5.18 24.59
N GLY A 69 -22.76 3.90 24.55
CA GLY A 69 -24.15 3.48 24.33
C GLY A 69 -24.34 2.11 23.65
N SER A 70 -24.76 1.08 24.39
CA SER A 70 -25.09 -0.24 23.83
C SER A 70 -26.57 -0.38 23.52
N VAL A 71 -26.95 -0.65 22.26
CA VAL A 71 -28.26 -1.20 21.88
C VAL A 71 -28.10 -2.12 20.67
N ASP A 72 -28.79 -3.26 20.69
CA ASP A 72 -28.84 -4.30 19.64
C ASP A 72 -29.85 -3.94 18.53
N ALA A 73 -29.47 -4.15 17.26
CA ALA A 73 -30.42 -4.27 16.15
C ALA A 73 -29.77 -4.96 14.93
N LYS A 74 -30.42 -6.01 14.43
CA LYS A 74 -30.10 -6.70 13.16
C LYS A 74 -30.80 -6.00 11.99
N ALA A 75 -30.09 -5.71 10.90
CA ALA A 75 -30.68 -5.28 9.63
C ALA A 75 -29.83 -5.74 8.41
N SER A 76 -30.47 -5.74 7.24
CA SER A 76 -30.36 -6.64 6.07
C SER A 76 -29.19 -6.42 5.07
N GLY A 77 -28.96 -7.42 4.20
CA GLY A 77 -27.79 -7.56 3.32
C GLY A 77 -27.70 -6.70 2.04
N GLU A 78 -28.72 -5.90 1.71
CA GLU A 78 -28.61 -4.87 0.63
C GLU A 78 -28.11 -3.52 1.18
N ILE A 79 -28.47 -3.20 2.43
CA ILE A 79 -27.99 -2.02 3.15
C ILE A 79 -26.48 -2.18 3.43
N SER A 80 -25.99 -3.40 3.68
CA SER A 80 -24.57 -3.64 3.97
C SER A 80 -23.64 -3.32 2.80
N LYS A 81 -24.04 -3.56 1.54
CA LYS A 81 -23.17 -3.30 0.38
C LYS A 81 -23.02 -1.80 0.08
N LEU A 82 -24.10 -1.03 0.20
CA LEU A 82 -24.08 0.42 0.07
C LEU A 82 -23.30 1.07 1.23
N PHE A 83 -23.43 0.51 2.43
CA PHE A 83 -22.67 0.87 3.62
C PHE A 83 -21.17 0.62 3.43
N ASP A 84 -20.76 -0.57 2.97
CA ASP A 84 -19.35 -0.90 2.74
C ASP A 84 -18.70 0.03 1.70
N SER A 85 -19.40 0.32 0.59
CA SER A 85 -18.89 1.22 -0.45
C SER A 85 -18.73 2.66 0.06
N THR A 86 -19.69 3.15 0.84
CA THR A 86 -19.67 4.51 1.40
C THR A 86 -18.56 4.68 2.42
N ILE A 87 -18.39 3.70 3.32
CA ILE A 87 -17.29 3.69 4.30
C ILE A 87 -15.95 3.67 3.57
N LYS A 88 -15.79 2.80 2.56
CA LYS A 88 -14.56 2.73 1.75
C LYS A 88 -14.21 4.05 1.09
N ASN A 89 -15.19 4.71 0.48
CA ASN A 89 -14.97 6.01 -0.16
C ASN A 89 -14.63 7.09 0.86
N THR A 90 -15.21 7.03 2.06
CA THR A 90 -14.92 8.03 3.08
C THR A 90 -13.54 7.83 3.73
N ILE A 91 -13.13 6.58 3.97
CA ILE A 91 -11.76 6.26 4.42
C ILE A 91 -10.75 6.82 3.42
N LEU A 92 -11.00 6.66 2.11
CA LEU A 92 -10.15 7.22 1.07
C LEU A 92 -10.09 8.75 1.12
N THR A 93 -11.22 9.44 1.16
CA THR A 93 -11.24 10.92 1.16
C THR A 93 -10.60 11.51 2.40
N ASP A 94 -10.85 10.91 3.56
CA ASP A 94 -10.27 11.34 4.84
C ASP A 94 -8.77 11.07 4.89
N TYR A 95 -8.34 9.90 4.39
CA TYR A 95 -6.92 9.60 4.27
C TYR A 95 -6.23 10.62 3.37
N ILE A 96 -6.78 10.94 2.19
CA ILE A 96 -6.20 11.95 1.30
C ILE A 96 -6.07 13.30 2.02
N GLU A 97 -7.11 13.73 2.73
CA GLU A 97 -7.11 15.01 3.43
C GLU A 97 -6.06 15.09 4.55
N GLU A 98 -6.00 14.08 5.41
CA GLU A 98 -5.07 14.08 6.55
C GLU A 98 -3.64 13.78 6.13
N ALA A 99 -3.45 12.77 5.27
CA ALA A 99 -2.13 12.40 4.78
C ALA A 99 -1.49 13.52 3.96
N TYR A 100 -2.29 14.32 3.23
CA TYR A 100 -1.76 15.47 2.50
C TYR A 100 -1.11 16.50 3.43
N LYS A 101 -1.73 16.76 4.58
CA LYS A 101 -1.25 17.72 5.60
C LYS A 101 -0.10 17.17 6.45
N ASP A 102 0.03 15.84 6.57
CA ASP A 102 1.04 15.20 7.41
C ASP A 102 2.40 15.09 6.70
N VAL A 103 3.41 15.82 7.19
CA VAL A 103 4.79 15.80 6.67
C VAL A 103 5.49 14.45 6.80
N ARG A 104 4.98 13.53 7.63
CA ARG A 104 5.52 12.18 7.81
C ARG A 104 5.06 11.21 6.72
N VAL A 105 4.01 11.57 5.98
CA VAL A 105 3.62 10.86 4.76
C VAL A 105 4.39 11.46 3.60
N GLU A 106 5.25 10.66 2.99
CA GLU A 106 6.06 11.04 1.83
C GLU A 106 5.18 11.07 0.58
N LYS A 107 5.29 12.13 -0.23
CA LYS A 107 4.52 12.28 -1.47
C LYS A 107 5.46 12.28 -2.67
N PHE A 108 5.51 11.17 -3.38
CA PHE A 108 6.25 11.06 -4.64
C PHE A 108 5.35 11.50 -5.78
N LYS A 109 5.43 12.78 -6.16
CA LYS A 109 4.56 13.36 -7.20
C LYS A 109 5.04 12.98 -8.60
N LYS A 110 4.08 12.79 -9.52
CA LYS A 110 4.30 12.60 -10.97
C LYS A 110 5.49 11.68 -11.28
N SER A 111 5.51 10.53 -10.62
CA SER A 111 6.60 9.56 -10.72
C SER A 111 6.11 8.28 -11.38
N GLY A 112 7.01 7.58 -12.07
CA GLY A 112 6.79 6.19 -12.46
C GLY A 112 7.63 5.26 -11.60
N VAL A 113 7.28 3.97 -11.61
CA VAL A 113 8.04 2.93 -10.89
C VAL A 113 8.52 1.82 -11.83
N TYR A 114 9.53 1.06 -11.43
CA TYR A 114 9.97 -0.13 -12.15
C TYR A 114 10.40 -1.23 -11.17
N ALA A 115 10.21 -2.50 -11.58
CA ALA A 115 10.73 -3.63 -10.80
C ALA A 115 12.24 -3.75 -11.02
N PRO A 116 13.06 -3.88 -9.96
CA PRO A 116 14.49 -4.17 -10.11
C PRO A 116 14.70 -5.44 -10.94
N ALA A 117 15.79 -5.47 -11.70
CA ALA A 117 16.22 -6.70 -12.38
C ALA A 117 16.44 -7.80 -11.34
N ASN A 118 16.13 -9.05 -11.72
CA ASN A 118 16.30 -10.21 -10.85
C ASN A 118 15.61 -10.11 -9.47
N SER A 119 14.48 -9.40 -9.40
CA SER A 119 13.70 -9.27 -8.17
C SER A 119 12.49 -10.21 -8.15
N ILE A 120 12.00 -10.51 -6.95
CA ILE A 120 10.75 -11.24 -6.76
C ILE A 120 9.55 -10.47 -7.35
N THR A 121 9.59 -9.13 -7.36
CA THR A 121 8.58 -8.28 -8.02
C THR A 121 8.55 -8.52 -9.52
N LEU A 122 9.71 -8.58 -10.18
CA LEU A 122 9.78 -8.87 -11.60
C LEU A 122 9.24 -10.28 -11.89
N TYR A 123 9.61 -11.26 -11.06
CA TYR A 123 9.06 -12.61 -11.16
C TYR A 123 7.54 -12.62 -10.99
N LYS A 124 6.98 -11.89 -10.01
CA LYS A 124 5.53 -11.76 -9.82
C LYS A 124 4.82 -11.18 -11.03
N MET A 125 5.42 -10.20 -11.70
CA MET A 125 4.85 -9.57 -12.88
C MET A 125 4.73 -10.52 -14.08
N CYS A 126 5.57 -11.56 -14.16
CA CYS A 126 5.56 -12.52 -15.28
C CYS A 126 5.14 -13.95 -14.91
N SER A 127 5.00 -14.29 -13.62
CA SER A 127 4.80 -15.67 -13.16
C SER A 127 3.56 -16.36 -13.72
N SER A 128 2.48 -15.62 -13.95
CA SER A 128 1.26 -16.17 -14.55
C SER A 128 1.51 -16.75 -15.94
N TYR A 129 2.40 -16.14 -16.73
CA TYR A 129 2.76 -16.62 -18.06
C TYR A 129 3.69 -17.84 -18.01
N LEU A 130 4.47 -18.00 -16.93
CA LEU A 130 5.38 -19.13 -16.77
C LEU A 130 4.63 -20.46 -16.54
N THR A 131 3.35 -20.41 -16.18
CA THR A 131 2.50 -21.61 -16.02
C THR A 131 2.21 -22.33 -17.34
N ILE A 132 2.48 -21.69 -18.48
CA ILE A 132 2.35 -22.30 -19.82
C ILE A 132 3.44 -23.36 -20.06
N VAL A 133 4.57 -23.28 -19.36
CA VAL A 133 5.65 -24.27 -19.49
C VAL A 133 5.13 -25.62 -18.98
N PRO A 134 5.12 -26.68 -19.83
CA PRO A 134 4.68 -28.00 -19.42
C PRO A 134 5.44 -28.52 -18.20
N LYS A 135 4.75 -29.17 -17.26
CA LYS A 135 5.32 -29.63 -15.98
C LYS A 135 6.49 -30.62 -16.15
N ASP A 136 6.51 -31.36 -17.25
CA ASP A 136 7.57 -32.30 -17.61
C ASP A 136 8.83 -31.61 -18.18
N GLN A 137 8.75 -30.32 -18.52
CA GLN A 137 9.85 -29.52 -19.08
C GLN A 137 10.52 -28.62 -18.05
N SER A 138 10.01 -28.54 -16.82
CA SER A 138 10.59 -27.77 -15.72
C SER A 138 10.82 -28.64 -14.50
N PRO A 139 12.00 -28.61 -13.87
CA PRO A 139 12.25 -29.31 -12.61
C PRO A 139 11.44 -28.74 -11.43
N ILE A 140 10.82 -27.57 -11.61
CA ILE A 140 10.02 -26.86 -10.61
C ILE A 140 8.58 -26.72 -11.09
N ASP A 141 7.61 -27.10 -10.25
CA ASP A 141 6.19 -26.86 -10.49
C ASP A 141 5.90 -25.35 -10.31
N MET A 142 5.86 -24.64 -11.43
CA MET A 142 5.69 -23.18 -11.46
C MET A 142 4.35 -22.73 -10.87
N GLU A 143 3.31 -23.56 -10.99
CA GLU A 143 1.99 -23.28 -10.42
C GLU A 143 2.05 -23.34 -8.89
N LYS A 144 2.69 -24.37 -8.34
CA LYS A 144 2.91 -24.48 -6.89
C LYS A 144 3.84 -23.39 -6.36
N LEU A 145 4.91 -23.05 -7.10
CA LEU A 145 5.81 -21.96 -6.72
C LEU A 145 5.08 -20.61 -6.69
N ASN A 146 4.24 -20.34 -7.69
CA ASN A 146 3.43 -19.12 -7.73
C ASN A 146 2.45 -19.07 -6.54
N ASN A 147 1.80 -20.19 -6.20
CA ASN A 147 0.89 -20.21 -5.06
C ASN A 147 1.63 -20.06 -3.72
N ALA A 148 2.70 -20.82 -3.50
CA ALA A 148 3.42 -20.88 -2.22
C ALA A 148 4.23 -19.61 -1.91
N VAL A 149 4.91 -19.03 -2.91
CA VAL A 149 5.82 -17.89 -2.69
C VAL A 149 5.15 -16.57 -3.04
N LEU A 150 4.39 -16.54 -4.13
CA LEU A 150 3.83 -15.29 -4.67
C LEU A 150 2.38 -15.02 -4.26
N GLY A 151 1.65 -16.03 -3.82
CA GLY A 151 0.28 -15.90 -3.30
C GLY A 151 0.26 -15.43 -1.85
N GLU A 152 1.22 -15.89 -1.04
CA GLU A 152 1.30 -15.58 0.40
C GLU A 152 2.06 -14.29 0.69
N ARG A 153 2.90 -13.83 -0.23
CA ARG A 153 3.64 -12.59 -0.07
C ARG A 153 2.72 -11.37 -0.17
N GLY A 154 2.67 -10.58 0.90
CA GLY A 154 1.88 -9.35 0.96
C GLY A 154 2.43 -8.23 0.07
N TYR A 155 3.70 -7.87 0.23
CA TYR A 155 4.28 -6.66 -0.35
C TYR A 155 5.37 -6.92 -1.40
N TYR A 156 5.37 -6.09 -2.44
CA TYR A 156 6.33 -6.13 -3.55
C TYR A 156 6.98 -4.76 -3.77
N GLY A 157 8.32 -4.73 -3.75
CA GLY A 157 9.10 -3.49 -3.89
C GLY A 157 9.34 -3.11 -5.35
N MET A 158 9.20 -1.83 -5.67
CA MET A 158 9.56 -1.20 -6.93
C MET A 158 10.41 0.05 -6.67
N LEU A 159 11.27 0.40 -7.63
CA LEU A 159 12.11 1.60 -7.56
C LEU A 159 11.48 2.75 -8.34
N LEU A 160 11.79 3.99 -7.96
CA LEU A 160 11.33 5.18 -8.68
C LEU A 160 12.12 5.40 -9.96
N LYS A 161 11.43 5.73 -11.06
CA LYS A 161 12.04 6.12 -12.33
C LYS A 161 12.65 7.53 -12.31
N THR A 162 12.19 8.38 -11.39
CA THR A 162 12.64 9.77 -11.26
C THR A 162 13.99 9.88 -10.54
N GLU A 163 14.46 8.80 -9.92
CA GLU A 163 15.75 8.72 -9.24
C GLU A 163 16.83 8.17 -10.20
N ASN A 164 17.83 8.98 -10.54
CA ASN A 164 18.96 8.53 -11.38
C ASN A 164 19.83 7.48 -10.65
N VAL A 165 20.01 7.67 -9.35
CA VAL A 165 20.60 6.70 -8.43
C VAL A 165 19.48 6.28 -7.49
N PRO A 166 19.10 5.00 -7.42
CA PRO A 166 18.03 4.54 -6.55
C PRO A 166 18.27 4.97 -5.10
N ALA A 167 17.27 5.59 -4.50
CA ALA A 167 17.28 5.99 -3.09
C ALA A 167 16.02 5.53 -2.35
N SER A 168 14.96 5.21 -3.09
CA SER A 168 13.66 4.83 -2.53
C SER A 168 13.14 3.51 -3.10
N VAL A 169 12.61 2.67 -2.21
CA VAL A 169 11.83 1.47 -2.56
C VAL A 169 10.39 1.71 -2.16
N LEU A 170 9.49 1.63 -3.12
CA LEU A 170 8.05 1.71 -2.92
C LEU A 170 7.49 0.30 -2.89
N ARG A 171 6.99 -0.13 -1.73
CA ARG A 171 6.37 -1.44 -1.56
C ARG A 171 4.86 -1.33 -1.71
N PHE A 172 4.30 -2.24 -2.50
CA PHE A 172 2.87 -2.31 -2.79
C PHE A 172 2.30 -3.62 -2.27
N ASN A 173 1.23 -3.54 -1.49
CA ASN A 173 0.42 -4.68 -1.10
C ASN A 173 -0.34 -5.19 -2.33
N ILE A 174 -0.11 -6.44 -2.73
CA ILE A 174 -0.70 -6.99 -3.96
C ILE A 174 -2.24 -7.03 -3.93
N ASN A 175 -2.85 -6.98 -2.74
CA ASN A 175 -4.30 -7.02 -2.55
C ASN A 175 -4.97 -5.64 -2.59
N ALA A 176 -4.19 -4.55 -2.70
CA ALA A 176 -4.68 -3.17 -2.60
C ALA A 176 -4.92 -2.48 -3.96
N PHE A 177 -4.65 -3.16 -5.08
CA PHE A 177 -4.92 -2.63 -6.41
C PHE A 177 -6.43 -2.44 -6.66
N LYS A 178 -6.78 -1.33 -7.30
CA LYS A 178 -8.16 -1.00 -7.70
C LYS A 178 -8.32 -1.19 -9.20
N ASN A 179 -9.56 -1.32 -9.66
CA ASN A 179 -9.91 -1.33 -11.08
C ASN A 179 -9.12 -2.36 -11.94
N SER A 180 -8.76 -3.50 -11.34
CA SER A 180 -8.00 -4.57 -12.00
C SER A 180 -6.60 -4.19 -12.47
N TYR A 181 -6.02 -3.11 -11.94
CA TYR A 181 -4.60 -2.81 -12.15
C TYR A 181 -3.71 -3.81 -11.41
N ASN A 182 -2.46 -3.94 -11.86
CA ASN A 182 -1.44 -4.76 -11.23
C ASN A 182 -0.05 -4.11 -11.34
N LEU A 183 0.97 -4.72 -10.71
CA LEU A 183 2.36 -4.24 -10.70
C LEU A 183 2.92 -3.91 -12.10
N ALA A 184 2.56 -4.68 -13.12
CA ALA A 184 3.03 -4.43 -14.48
C ALA A 184 2.41 -3.17 -15.09
N ASP A 185 1.19 -2.81 -14.70
CA ASP A 185 0.53 -1.58 -15.15
C ASP A 185 1.21 -0.33 -14.55
N LEU A 186 1.58 -0.34 -13.26
CA LEU A 186 2.26 0.82 -12.66
C LEU A 186 3.57 1.15 -13.36
N SER A 187 4.25 0.14 -13.91
CA SER A 187 5.49 0.35 -14.66
C SER A 187 5.32 1.21 -15.91
N LYS A 188 4.08 1.47 -16.35
CA LYS A 188 3.72 2.24 -17.53
C LYS A 188 2.95 3.52 -17.19
N MET A 189 2.79 3.84 -15.91
CA MET A 189 2.01 4.99 -15.44
C MET A 189 2.91 6.05 -14.81
N GLU A 190 2.41 7.27 -14.84
CA GLU A 190 2.89 8.39 -14.04
C GLU A 190 1.82 8.68 -12.98
N LEU A 191 2.17 8.50 -11.70
CA LEU A 191 1.25 8.60 -10.57
C LEU A 191 1.86 9.48 -9.47
N THR A 192 1.00 9.98 -8.61
CA THR A 192 1.41 10.48 -7.30
C THR A 192 1.22 9.36 -6.27
N TYR A 193 2.27 9.07 -5.49
CA TYR A 193 2.28 8.03 -4.46
C TYR A 193 2.36 8.64 -3.06
N TYR A 194 1.60 8.09 -2.12
CA TYR A 194 1.61 8.44 -0.71
C TYR A 194 2.18 7.26 0.06
N GLY A 195 3.37 7.46 0.63
CA GLY A 195 4.14 6.40 1.28
C GLY A 195 4.48 6.71 2.74
N ILE A 196 4.46 5.68 3.57
CA ILE A 196 4.95 5.75 4.96
C ILE A 196 6.31 5.09 5.01
N LYS A 197 7.32 5.79 5.54
CA LYS A 197 8.65 5.20 5.73
C LYS A 197 8.59 4.09 6.79
N VAL A 198 9.03 2.90 6.42
CA VAL A 198 8.99 1.70 7.26
C VAL A 198 10.37 1.09 7.54
N GLY A 199 11.41 1.53 6.83
CA GLY A 199 12.76 1.01 7.07
C GLY A 199 13.76 1.44 6.02
N THR A 200 14.85 0.67 5.92
CA THR A 200 15.86 0.81 4.88
C THR A 200 16.37 -0.57 4.48
N CYS A 201 16.78 -0.73 3.23
CA CYS A 201 17.44 -1.94 2.73
C CYS A 201 18.55 -1.57 1.74
N SER A 202 19.43 -2.51 1.43
CA SER A 202 20.36 -2.43 0.31
C SER A 202 19.67 -2.89 -0.97
N THR A 203 20.21 -2.47 -2.11
CA THR A 203 19.72 -2.90 -3.43
C THR A 203 19.76 -4.43 -3.59
N ASN A 204 20.78 -5.09 -3.04
CA ASN A 204 20.93 -6.55 -3.12
C ASN A 204 19.82 -7.30 -2.37
N GLU A 205 19.32 -6.74 -1.26
CA GLU A 205 18.20 -7.32 -0.50
C GLU A 205 16.87 -7.30 -1.28
N LEU A 206 16.80 -6.65 -2.45
CA LEU A 206 15.64 -6.72 -3.35
C LEU A 206 15.72 -7.88 -4.35
N SER A 207 16.86 -8.59 -4.43
CA SER A 207 17.04 -9.68 -5.36
C SER A 207 16.27 -10.92 -4.91
N ILE A 208 15.87 -11.74 -5.88
CA ILE A 208 15.11 -12.96 -5.62
C ILE A 208 15.93 -13.98 -4.80
N GLU A 209 17.26 -13.98 -4.93
CA GLU A 209 18.14 -14.86 -4.16
C GLU A 209 18.06 -14.55 -2.67
N LYS A 210 18.07 -13.27 -2.31
CA LYS A 210 18.01 -12.83 -0.91
C LYS A 210 16.67 -13.17 -0.24
N GLU A 211 15.62 -13.41 -1.00
CA GLU A 211 14.32 -13.87 -0.47
C GLU A 211 14.36 -15.32 0.03
N PHE A 212 15.30 -16.12 -0.46
CA PHE A 212 15.48 -17.52 -0.06
C PHE A 212 16.69 -17.73 0.87
N GLU A 213 17.44 -16.67 1.14
CA GLU A 213 18.50 -16.67 2.14
C GLU A 213 17.90 -16.47 3.53
N PHE A 214 17.72 -17.57 4.28
CA PHE A 214 17.24 -17.53 5.66
C PHE A 214 18.33 -17.25 6.70
N GLN A 215 19.57 -16.97 6.27
CA GLN A 215 20.70 -16.74 7.17
C GLN A 215 21.10 -15.27 7.16
N ASN A 216 20.99 -14.62 8.33
CA ASN A 216 21.78 -13.45 8.65
C ASN A 216 23.25 -13.88 8.73
N THR A 217 23.91 -14.05 7.57
CA THR A 217 25.37 -14.02 7.55
C THR A 217 25.74 -12.55 7.78
N SER A 218 25.91 -12.19 9.06
CA SER A 218 26.77 -11.03 9.35
C SER A 218 28.07 -11.29 8.61
N GLU A 219 28.41 -10.45 7.64
CA GLU A 219 29.71 -10.58 6.96
C GLU A 219 30.78 -10.62 8.06
N GLU A 220 31.44 -11.77 8.25
CA GLU A 220 32.61 -11.82 9.11
C GLU A 220 33.63 -10.87 8.52
N VAL A 221 33.91 -9.78 9.23
CA VAL A 221 34.96 -8.84 8.86
C VAL A 221 36.29 -9.54 9.16
N THR A 222 36.83 -10.23 8.17
CA THR A 222 38.15 -10.84 8.25
C THR A 222 39.24 -9.76 8.24
N ALA A 223 40.35 -10.00 8.96
CA ALA A 223 41.48 -9.08 9.03
C ALA A 223 42.06 -8.73 7.64
N GLU A 224 41.87 -9.61 6.65
CA GLU A 224 42.26 -9.42 5.25
C GLU A 224 41.45 -8.33 4.54
N LYS A 225 40.15 -8.14 4.87
CA LYS A 225 39.32 -7.03 4.34
C LYS A 225 39.79 -5.66 4.86
N ILE A 226 40.41 -5.61 6.04
CA ILE A 226 40.93 -4.37 6.66
C ILE A 226 42.29 -3.99 6.09
N LEU A 227 43.17 -4.98 5.84
CA LEU A 227 44.53 -4.76 5.33
C LEU A 227 44.58 -4.34 3.86
N ASN A 228 43.60 -4.74 3.05
CA ASN A 228 43.57 -4.48 1.61
C ASN A 228 43.00 -3.12 1.18
N GLY A 229 42.71 -2.21 2.12
CA GLY A 229 42.35 -0.82 1.79
C GLY A 229 41.15 -0.69 0.85
N SER A 230 40.28 -1.71 0.76
CA SER A 230 38.99 -1.55 0.10
C SER A 230 38.20 -0.59 0.96
N THR A 231 38.11 0.67 0.54
CA THR A 231 37.05 1.60 0.95
C THR A 231 35.79 0.77 1.12
N THR A 232 35.33 0.63 2.35
CA THR A 232 34.01 0.12 2.65
C THR A 232 33.08 0.98 1.81
N GLN A 233 32.66 0.49 0.64
CA GLN A 233 31.57 1.10 -0.09
C GLN A 233 30.44 1.03 0.91
N GLN A 234 30.15 2.17 1.53
CA GLN A 234 28.98 2.34 2.37
C GLN A 234 27.83 1.95 1.45
N SER A 235 27.30 0.75 1.64
CA SER A 235 26.30 0.20 0.73
C SER A 235 25.17 1.21 0.66
N GLU A 236 24.90 1.73 -0.55
CA GLU A 236 23.86 2.74 -0.74
C GLU A 236 22.56 2.14 -0.22
N ARG A 237 22.10 2.65 0.94
CA ARG A 237 20.89 2.18 1.59
C ARG A 237 19.71 2.93 0.98
N LEU A 238 18.76 2.16 0.49
CA LEU A 238 17.48 2.65 0.01
C LEU A 238 16.54 2.83 1.19
N THR A 239 15.76 3.91 1.19
CA THR A 239 14.66 4.09 2.14
C THR A 239 13.43 3.34 1.64
N VAL A 240 12.84 2.54 2.53
CA VAL A 240 11.69 1.69 2.19
C VAL A 240 10.40 2.38 2.65
N TYR A 241 9.46 2.51 1.73
CA TYR A 241 8.15 3.09 1.93
C TYR A 241 7.06 2.07 1.62
N ASP A 242 6.12 1.88 2.54
CA ASP A 242 4.87 1.19 2.24
C ASP A 242 3.91 2.21 1.64
N ILE A 243 3.49 1.95 0.40
CA ILE A 243 2.54 2.81 -0.28
C ILE A 243 1.14 2.50 0.26
N VAL A 244 0.43 3.56 0.65
CA VAL A 244 -0.95 3.50 1.11
C VAL A 244 -1.90 3.92 -0.01
N MET A 245 -1.54 4.90 -0.82
CA MET A 245 -2.37 5.37 -1.94
C MET A 245 -1.52 5.73 -3.16
N ALA A 246 -1.99 5.40 -4.35
CA ALA A 246 -1.45 5.92 -5.60
C ALA A 246 -2.55 6.25 -6.62
N GLY A 247 -2.39 7.37 -7.30
CA GLY A 247 -3.38 7.83 -8.28
C GLY A 247 -2.88 8.92 -9.22
N VAL A 248 -3.70 9.23 -10.21
CA VAL A 248 -3.48 10.34 -11.15
C VAL A 248 -3.99 11.61 -10.48
N GLU A 249 -3.08 12.47 -10.03
CA GLU A 249 -3.38 13.81 -9.49
C GLU A 249 -3.73 14.76 -10.65
N SER A 250 -4.75 15.61 -10.46
CA SER A 250 -5.25 16.58 -11.45
C SER A 250 -4.36 17.81 -11.59
#